data_AF-A0A536P620-F1
#
_entry.id   AF-A0A536P620-F1
#
_cell.length_a   1.000
_cell.length_b   1.000
_cell.length_c   1.000
_cell.angle_alpha   90.00
_cell.angle_beta   90.00
_cell.angle_gamma   90.00
#
_symmetry.space_group_name_H-M   'P 1'
#
loop_
_entity.id
_entity.type
_entity.pdbx_description
1 polymer ?
#
loop_
_entity_poly.entity_id
_entity_poly.type
_entity_poly.pdbx_seq_one_letter_code
_entity_poly.pdbx_strand_id
1 'polypeptide(L)'
;MSSRAAATARLVQQNSIVVLIALLVALAGLIEVIRPGAVNANWVSNILEFAAPLGILAAGQTLVVITGGIDLSVANVATAAAYIMASQAPFGVTRGIVAGLLVGVVVGL
;
A
#
# COMPACT_ATOMS: atom_id res chain seq x y z
N MET A 1 -17.18 -15.19 -24.15
CA MET A 1 -15.96 -14.55 -23.61
C MET A 1 -14.77 -15.41 -24.01
N SER A 2 -13.80 -14.83 -24.72
CA SER A 2 -12.76 -15.59 -25.45
C SER A 2 -11.87 -16.41 -24.51
N SER A 3 -11.65 -17.69 -24.84
CA SER A 3 -10.84 -18.65 -24.07
C SER A 3 -9.44 -18.16 -23.70
N ARG A 4 -8.88 -17.25 -24.51
CA ARG A 4 -7.60 -16.57 -24.24
C ARG A 4 -7.67 -15.62 -23.04
N ALA A 5 -8.72 -14.82 -22.91
CA ALA A 5 -8.87 -13.90 -21.79
C ALA A 5 -9.00 -14.64 -20.45
N ALA A 6 -9.70 -15.77 -20.45
CA ALA A 6 -9.81 -16.65 -19.28
C ALA A 6 -8.48 -17.31 -18.91
N ALA A 7 -7.67 -17.70 -19.90
CA ALA A 7 -6.34 -18.27 -19.69
C ALA A 7 -5.34 -17.24 -19.15
N THR A 8 -5.33 -16.03 -19.71
CA THR A 8 -4.50 -14.92 -19.20
C THR A 8 -4.91 -14.52 -17.79
N ALA A 9 -6.20 -14.45 -17.49
CA ALA A 9 -6.70 -14.17 -16.15
C ALA A 9 -6.27 -15.23 -15.12
N ARG A 10 -6.29 -16.52 -15.49
CA ARG A 10 -5.77 -17.59 -14.63
C ARG A 10 -4.26 -17.50 -14.40
N LEU A 11 -3.48 -17.20 -15.44
CA LEU A 11 -2.03 -17.01 -15.32
C LEU A 11 -1.68 -15.82 -14.42
N VAL A 12 -2.43 -14.71 -14.54
CA VAL A 12 -2.31 -13.53 -13.68
C VAL A 12 -2.63 -13.86 -12.23
N GLN A 13 -3.71 -14.60 -11.97
CA GLN A 13 -4.08 -15.03 -10.61
C GLN A 13 -3.01 -15.95 -10.00
N GLN A 14 -2.50 -16.92 -10.77
CA GLN A 14 -1.49 -17.87 -10.30
C GLN A 14 -0.12 -17.24 -10.06
N ASN A 15 0.20 -16.12 -10.72
CA ASN A 15 1.49 -15.45 -10.64
C ASN A 15 1.36 -14.01 -10.13
N SER A 16 0.44 -13.77 -9.17
CA SER A 16 0.11 -12.44 -8.66
C SER A 16 1.35 -11.66 -8.21
N ILE A 17 2.34 -12.31 -7.58
CA ILE A 17 3.60 -11.67 -7.18
C ILE A 17 4.37 -11.11 -8.39
N VAL A 18 4.51 -11.89 -9.47
CA VAL A 18 5.22 -11.46 -10.68
C VAL A 18 4.51 -10.27 -11.31
N VAL A 19 3.18 -10.29 -11.33
CA VAL A 19 2.36 -9.19 -11.87
C VAL A 19 2.53 -7.92 -11.04
N LEU A 20 2.51 -8.03 -9.71
CA LEU A 20 2.70 -6.88 -8.80
C LEU A 20 4.12 -6.30 -8.89
N ILE A 21 5.15 -7.14 -9.03
CA ILE A 21 6.53 -6.69 -9.26
C ILE A 21 6.63 -5.98 -10.62
N ALA A 22 6.07 -6.57 -11.66
CA ALA A 22 6.06 -5.94 -12.99
C ALA A 22 5.35 -4.59 -12.98
N LEU A 23 4.23 -4.48 -12.26
CA LEU A 23 3.50 -3.23 -12.07
C LEU A 23 4.35 -2.19 -11.32
N LEU A 24 5.01 -2.58 -10.23
CA LEU A 24 5.91 -1.69 -9.48
C LEU A 24 7.03 -1.16 -10.37
N VAL A 25 7.69 -2.03 -11.14
CA VAL A 25 8.77 -1.65 -12.07
C VAL A 25 8.23 -0.72 -13.16
N ALA A 26 7.05 -1.00 -13.71
CA ALA A 26 6.43 -0.14 -14.72
C ALA A 26 6.11 1.26 -14.16
N LEU A 27 5.56 1.34 -12.94
CA LEU A 27 5.26 2.61 -12.28
C LEU A 27 6.54 3.38 -11.92
N ALA A 28 7.57 2.70 -11.42
CA ALA A 28 8.87 3.32 -11.14
C ALA A 28 9.49 3.87 -12.44
N GLY A 29 9.48 3.09 -13.52
CA GLY A 29 9.96 3.55 -14.83
C GLY A 29 9.18 4.75 -15.36
N LEU A 30 7.85 4.76 -15.19
CA LEU A 30 7.01 5.91 -15.57
C LEU A 30 7.38 7.17 -14.77
N ILE A 31 7.58 7.03 -13.45
CA ILE A 31 8.01 8.14 -12.59
C ILE A 31 9.37 8.69 -13.05
N GLU A 32 10.31 7.81 -13.37
CA GLU A 32 11.64 8.20 -13.84
C GLU A 32 11.58 8.92 -15.20
N VAL A 33 10.70 8.49 -16.11
CA VAL A 33 10.47 9.18 -17.39
C VAL A 33 9.86 10.56 -17.20
N ILE A 34 8.90 10.71 -16.29
CA ILE A 34 8.23 12.00 -16.02
C ILE A 34 9.14 12.96 -15.24
N ARG A 35 9.89 12.42 -14.27
CA ARG A 35 10.79 13.19 -13.40
C ARG A 35 12.13 12.45 -13.25
N PRO A 36 13.07 12.67 -14.18
CA PRO A 36 14.39 12.04 -14.14
C PRO A 36 15.12 12.27 -12.80
N GLY A 37 15.71 11.23 -12.26
CA GLY A 37 16.39 11.21 -10.95
C GLY A 37 15.46 11.06 -9.75
N ALA A 38 14.14 10.91 -9.96
CA ALA A 38 13.19 10.68 -8.88
C ALA A 38 13.33 9.27 -8.28
N VAL A 39 13.63 8.26 -9.10
CA VAL A 39 13.88 6.89 -8.61
C VAL A 39 15.34 6.77 -8.19
N ASN A 40 15.58 6.88 -6.89
CA ASN A 40 16.90 6.79 -6.29
C ASN A 40 16.85 6.03 -4.95
N ALA A 41 18.01 5.87 -4.30
CA ALA A 41 18.10 5.13 -3.03
C ALA A 41 17.19 5.68 -1.92
N ASN A 42 17.02 7.01 -1.84
CA ASN A 42 16.13 7.63 -0.86
C ASN A 42 14.66 7.34 -1.16
N TRP A 43 14.26 7.39 -2.44
CA TRP A 43 12.91 7.02 -2.85
C TRP A 43 12.60 5.56 -2.53
N VAL A 44 13.55 4.65 -2.77
CA VAL A 44 13.41 3.24 -2.40
C VAL A 44 13.31 3.06 -0.89
N SER A 45 14.17 3.74 -0.10
CA SER A 45 14.11 3.69 1.37
C SER A 45 12.74 4.13 1.88
N ASN A 46 12.25 5.28 1.40
CA ASN A 46 10.95 5.81 1.80
C ASN A 46 9.82 4.83 1.49
N ILE A 47 9.83 4.20 0.31
CA ILE A 47 8.81 3.20 -0.05
C ILE A 47 8.87 1.99 0.87
N LEU A 48 10.07 1.48 1.17
CA LEU A 48 10.22 0.34 2.07
C LEU A 48 9.79 0.68 3.51
N GLU A 49 10.08 1.88 3.98
CA GLU A 49 9.66 2.38 5.30
C GLU A 49 8.13 2.46 5.43
N PHE A 50 7.42 2.90 4.38
CA PHE A 50 5.95 2.86 4.36
C PHE A 50 5.40 1.43 4.17
N ALA A 51 6.05 0.60 3.36
CA ALA A 51 5.58 -0.73 3.02
C ALA A 51 5.77 -1.75 4.15
N ALA A 52 6.85 -1.65 4.93
CA ALA A 52 7.17 -2.58 6.01
C ALA A 52 6.03 -2.74 7.04
N PRO A 53 5.48 -1.68 7.66
CA PRO A 53 4.36 -1.82 8.59
C PRO A 53 3.10 -2.35 7.89
N LEU A 54 2.81 -1.94 6.65
CA LEU A 54 1.66 -2.45 5.89
C LEU A 54 1.78 -3.95 5.58
N GLY A 55 3.00 -4.44 5.31
CA GLY A 55 3.28 -5.86 5.11
C GLY A 55 3.01 -6.70 6.37
N ILE A 56 3.38 -6.17 7.54
CA ILE A 56 3.07 -6.79 8.83
C ILE A 56 1.55 -6.85 9.05
N LEU A 57 0.84 -5.74 8.78
CA LEU A 57 -0.62 -5.69 8.88
C LEU A 57 -1.28 -6.68 7.92
N ALA A 58 -0.82 -6.78 6.67
CA ALA A 58 -1.35 -7.71 5.68
C ALA A 58 -1.18 -9.18 6.11
N ALA A 59 -0.06 -9.53 6.74
CA ALA A 59 0.14 -10.86 7.31
C ALA A 59 -0.89 -11.16 8.41
N GLY A 60 -1.14 -10.21 9.31
CA GLY A 60 -2.19 -10.32 10.33
C GLY A 60 -3.60 -10.42 9.74
N GLN A 61 -3.91 -9.61 8.72
CA GLN A 61 -5.21 -9.66 8.03
C GLN A 61 -5.44 -10.99 7.32
N THR A 62 -4.39 -11.65 6.85
CA THR A 62 -4.51 -13.01 6.28
C THR A 62 -5.06 -13.99 7.31
N LEU A 63 -4.62 -13.90 8.57
CA LEU A 63 -5.15 -14.74 9.67
C LEU A 63 -6.63 -14.43 9.96
N VAL A 64 -7.02 -13.16 9.90
CA VAL A 64 -8.43 -12.74 10.08
C VAL A 64 -9.31 -13.30 8.97
N VAL A 65 -8.86 -13.22 7.71
CA VAL A 65 -9.59 -13.75 6.55
C VAL A 65 -9.80 -15.26 6.63
N ILE A 66 -8.76 -16.03 6.98
CA ILE A 66 -8.90 -17.50 7.10
C ILE A 66 -9.73 -17.93 8.31
N THR A 67 -9.85 -17.09 9.34
CA THR A 67 -10.74 -17.35 10.50
C THR A 67 -12.18 -16.91 10.26
N GLY A 68 -12.49 -16.39 9.07
CA GLY A 68 -13.84 -16.03 8.62
C GLY A 68 -14.19 -14.54 8.71
N GLY A 69 -13.25 -13.69 9.12
CA GLY A 69 -13.42 -12.24 9.08
C GLY A 69 -12.98 -11.66 7.73
N ILE A 70 -13.88 -11.08 6.94
CA ILE A 70 -13.54 -10.49 5.63
C ILE A 70 -12.89 -9.09 5.79
N ASP A 71 -12.29 -8.80 6.95
CA ASP A 71 -11.88 -7.45 7.32
C ASP A 71 -10.53 -7.04 6.72
N LEU A 72 -10.60 -6.43 5.54
CA LEU A 72 -9.47 -5.78 4.89
C LEU A 72 -9.30 -4.29 5.28
N SER A 73 -10.15 -3.76 6.17
CA SER A 73 -10.19 -2.33 6.48
C SER A 73 -8.95 -1.83 7.23
N VAL A 74 -8.31 -2.64 8.07
CA VAL A 74 -7.17 -2.22 8.93
C VAL A 74 -6.02 -1.63 8.12
N ALA A 75 -5.57 -2.27 7.04
CA ALA A 75 -4.51 -1.72 6.18
C ALA A 75 -4.94 -0.42 5.47
N ASN A 76 -6.22 -0.30 5.08
CA ASN A 76 -6.74 0.92 4.46
C ASN A 76 -6.76 2.08 5.47
N VAL A 77 -7.21 1.83 6.70
CA VAL A 77 -7.20 2.83 7.79
C VAL A 77 -5.78 3.26 8.14
N ALA A 78 -4.85 2.31 8.25
CA ALA A 78 -3.44 2.60 8.51
C ALA A 78 -2.83 3.46 7.39
N THR A 79 -3.13 3.15 6.13
CA THR A 79 -2.67 3.93 4.97
C THR A 79 -3.25 5.35 4.98
N ALA A 80 -4.54 5.50 5.26
CA ALA A 80 -5.19 6.80 5.38
C ALA A 80 -4.59 7.64 6.52
N ALA A 81 -4.39 7.04 7.69
CA ALA A 81 -3.75 7.70 8.83
C ALA A 81 -2.32 8.14 8.50
N ALA A 82 -1.52 7.27 7.87
CA ALA A 82 -0.15 7.61 7.45
C ALA A 82 -0.12 8.77 6.45
N TYR A 83 -1.02 8.78 5.46
CA TYR A 83 -1.14 9.88 4.51
C TYR A 83 -1.51 11.21 5.19
N ILE A 84 -2.49 11.19 6.09
CA ILE A 84 -2.89 12.38 6.84
C ILE A 84 -1.73 12.86 7.72
N MET A 85 -1.07 11.97 8.46
CA MET A 85 0.12 12.32 9.26
C MET A 85 1.19 12.99 8.40
N ALA A 86 1.53 12.42 7.25
CA ALA A 86 2.53 12.96 6.33
C ALA A 86 2.12 14.35 5.80
N SER A 87 0.85 14.54 5.45
CA SER A 87 0.33 15.83 4.97
C SER A 87 0.36 16.93 6.04
N GLN A 88 0.24 16.55 7.32
CA GLN A 88 0.22 17.48 8.45
C GLN A 88 1.61 17.73 9.06
N ALA A 89 2.60 16.88 8.74
CA ALA A 89 3.96 16.99 9.28
C ALA A 89 4.61 18.38 9.11
N PRO A 90 4.44 19.11 7.99
CA PRO A 90 4.98 20.47 7.84
C PRO A 90 4.43 21.48 8.86
N PHE A 91 3.26 21.20 9.46
CA PHE A 91 2.62 22.07 10.46
C PHE A 91 2.89 21.63 11.90
N GLY A 92 3.77 20.64 12.10
CA GLY A 92 4.19 20.14 13.41
C GLY A 92 3.89 18.65 13.62
N VAL A 93 4.87 17.94 14.16
CA VAL A 93 4.81 16.48 14.39
C VAL A 93 3.63 16.09 15.28
N THR A 94 3.41 16.83 16.37
CA THR A 94 2.29 16.56 17.30
C THR A 94 0.94 16.65 16.59
N ARG A 95 0.75 17.66 15.74
CA ARG A 95 -0.48 17.81 14.94
C ARG A 95 -0.66 16.64 13.98
N GLY A 96 0.43 16.21 13.33
CA GLY A 96 0.44 15.01 12.48
C GLY A 96 -0.04 13.78 13.24
N ILE A 97 0.59 13.47 14.37
CA ILE A 97 0.24 12.31 15.22
C ILE A 97 -1.23 12.37 15.64
N VAL A 98 -1.70 13.52 16.15
CA VAL A 98 -3.10 13.68 16.58
C VAL A 98 -4.05 13.46 15.41
N ALA A 99 -3.79 14.05 14.24
CA ALA A 99 -4.63 13.87 13.06
C ALA A 99 -4.67 12.41 12.58
N GLY A 100 -3.54 11.70 12.61
CA GLY A 100 -3.47 10.27 12.28
C GLY A 100 -4.27 9.40 13.25
N LEU A 101 -4.14 9.64 14.56
CA LEU A 101 -4.91 8.93 15.59
C LEU A 101 -6.42 9.17 15.43
N LEU A 102 -6.83 10.40 15.10
CA LEU A 102 -8.23 10.73 14.85
C LEU A 102 -8.81 9.93 13.68
N VAL A 103 -8.05 9.66 12.61
CA VAL A 103 -8.51 8.79 11.52
C VAL A 103 -8.82 7.39 12.05
N GLY A 104 -7.94 6.81 12.87
CA GLY A 104 -8.16 5.50 13.48
C GLY A 104 -9.40 5.46 14.38
N VAL A 105 -9.59 6.49 15.21
CA VAL A 105 -10.76 6.60 16.10
C VAL A 105 -12.05 6.76 15.31
N VAL A 106 -12.09 7.61 14.28
CA VAL A 106 -13.30 7.88 13.49
C VAL A 106 -13.72 6.69 12.65
N VAL A 107 -12.77 5.92 12.12
CA VAL A 107 -13.10 4.76 11.27
C VAL A 107 -13.29 3.47 12.10
N GLY A 108 -12.63 3.36 13.25
CA GLY A 108 -12.65 2.16 14.08
C GLY A 108 -13.75 2.10 15.14
N LEU A 109 -14.45 3.21 15.40
CA LEU A 109 -15.62 3.27 16.29
C LEU A 109 -16.93 3.30 15.48
#